data_AF-A0A2V2SE03-F1
#
_entry.id   AF-A0A2V2SE03-F1
#
_cell.length_a   1.000
_cell.length_b   1.000
_cell.length_c   1.000
_cell.angle_alpha   90.00
_cell.angle_beta   90.00
_cell.angle_gamma   90.00
#
_symmetry.space_group_name_H-M   'P 1'
#
loop_
_entity.id
_entity.type
_entity.pdbx_description
1 polymer ?
#
loop_
_entity_poly.entity_id
_entity_poly.type
_entity_poly.pdbx_seq_one_letter_code
_entity_poly.pdbx_strand_id
1 'polypeptide(L)'
;MTYPTLTLPQFSAVMEYAEQHGRTWKAKLSDDWLYARTEGALQVLRNSHGPAWLQSFKPLTCAKAILRPLDITINKRDTGEYRVNLLNGTEDTASYSEDIVGSVGTGIAMSCHRDQHKASGA
;
A
#
# COMPACT_ATOMS: atom_id res chain seq x y z
N MET A 1 19.04 3.06 3.83
CA MET A 1 18.17 3.28 5.00
C MET A 1 17.00 2.33 4.89
N THR A 2 16.69 1.60 5.96
CA THR A 2 15.53 0.69 6.02
C THR A 2 14.40 1.46 6.69
N TYR A 3 13.24 1.54 6.03
CA TYR A 3 12.08 2.23 6.56
C TYR A 3 11.05 1.22 7.08
N PRO A 4 10.24 1.58 8.10
CA PRO A 4 9.13 0.75 8.52
C PRO A 4 8.17 0.44 7.37
N THR A 5 7.54 -0.73 7.38
CA THR A 5 6.47 -1.02 6.44
C THR A 5 5.28 -0.09 6.72
N LEU A 6 4.69 0.48 5.67
CA LEU A 6 3.53 1.35 5.78
C LEU A 6 2.31 0.58 6.31
N THR A 7 1.44 1.25 7.04
CA THR A 7 0.09 0.74 7.30
C THR A 7 -0.84 1.06 6.14
N LEU A 8 -1.97 0.37 6.01
CA LEU A 8 -2.98 0.68 4.98
C LEU A 8 -3.46 2.15 5.06
N PRO A 9 -3.78 2.73 6.25
CA PRO A 9 -4.15 4.14 6.34
C PRO A 9 -3.04 5.10 5.86
N GLN A 10 -1.78 4.82 6.17
CA GLN A 10 -0.65 5.63 5.68
C GLN A 10 -0.51 5.54 4.15
N PHE A 11 -0.66 4.33 3.60
CA PHE A 11 -0.60 4.12 2.16
C PHE A 11 -1.75 4.82 1.43
N SER A 12 -2.98 4.68 1.93
CA SER A 12 -4.17 5.38 1.41
C SER A 12 -3.96 6.89 1.40
N ALA A 13 -3.53 7.46 2.53
CA ALA A 13 -3.34 8.91 2.64
C ALA A 13 -2.29 9.45 1.65
N VAL A 14 -1.21 8.70 1.38
CA VAL A 14 -0.22 9.09 0.37
C VAL A 14 -0.81 9.04 -1.04
N MET A 15 -1.59 8.00 -1.35
CA MET A 15 -2.21 7.86 -2.66
C MET A 15 -3.30 8.90 -2.90
N GLU A 16 -4.16 9.17 -1.91
CA GLU A 16 -5.15 10.25 -1.94
C GLU A 16 -4.49 11.61 -2.14
N TYR A 17 -3.40 11.89 -1.41
CA TYR A 17 -2.64 13.12 -1.60
C TYR A 17 -2.04 13.20 -3.01
N ALA A 18 -1.53 12.07 -3.53
CA ALA A 18 -0.96 11.99 -4.87
C ALA A 18 -1.99 12.28 -5.97
N GLU A 19 -3.20 11.74 -5.84
CA GLU A 19 -4.31 12.00 -6.76
C GLU A 19 -4.74 13.47 -6.74
N GLN A 20 -4.90 14.05 -5.55
CA GLN A 20 -5.31 15.46 -5.38
C GLN A 20 -4.31 16.46 -6.00
N HIS A 21 -3.01 16.13 -5.96
CA HIS A 21 -1.94 17.07 -6.32
C HIS A 21 -1.26 16.76 -7.67
N GLY A 22 -1.66 15.68 -8.33
CA GLY A 22 -1.19 15.27 -9.65
C GLY A 22 0.34 15.08 -9.70
N ARG A 23 0.95 15.32 -10.87
CA ARG A 23 2.37 15.00 -11.12
C ARG A 23 3.38 15.61 -10.14
N THR A 24 3.03 16.74 -9.50
CA THR A 24 3.90 17.46 -8.56
C THR A 24 3.71 17.04 -7.10
N TRP A 25 2.88 16.03 -6.83
CA TRP A 25 2.48 15.67 -5.47
C TRP A 25 3.65 15.43 -4.52
N LYS A 26 4.74 14.80 -4.99
CA LYS A 26 5.92 14.55 -4.15
C LYS A 26 6.59 15.83 -3.66
N ALA A 27 6.73 16.81 -4.56
CA ALA A 27 7.34 18.09 -4.21
C ALA A 27 6.46 18.85 -3.22
N LYS A 28 5.15 18.88 -3.47
CA LYS A 28 4.17 19.54 -2.59
C LYS A 28 4.11 18.89 -1.21
N LEU A 29 4.06 17.56 -1.14
CA LEU A 29 4.05 16.86 0.14
C LEU A 29 5.35 17.08 0.92
N SER A 30 6.48 17.13 0.22
CA SER A 30 7.77 17.46 0.86
C SER A 30 7.79 18.89 1.42
N ASP A 31 7.19 19.85 0.72
CA ASP A 31 7.02 21.23 1.20
C ASP A 31 6.11 21.29 2.42
N ASP A 32 4.95 20.63 2.34
CA ASP A 32 4.00 20.56 3.46
C ASP A 32 4.59 19.88 4.68
N TRP A 33 5.45 18.88 4.49
CA TRP A 33 6.20 18.26 5.59
C TRP A 33 7.18 19.23 6.26
N LEU A 34 7.89 20.04 5.47
CA LEU A 34 8.84 21.06 5.95
C LEU A 34 8.13 22.13 6.79
N TYR A 35 6.96 22.58 6.33
CA TYR A 35 6.16 23.60 7.01
C TYR A 35 5.14 23.03 8.02
N ALA A 36 5.21 21.73 8.31
CA ALA A 36 4.32 21.03 9.24
C ALA A 36 2.82 21.23 8.96
N ARG A 37 2.44 21.27 7.67
CA ARG A 37 1.05 21.45 7.22
C ARG A 37 0.25 20.16 7.09
N THR A 38 0.90 19.00 7.22
CA THR A 38 0.23 17.70 7.19
C THR A 38 -0.18 17.24 8.59
N GLU A 39 -1.37 16.66 8.69
CA GLU A 39 -1.91 16.07 9.92
C GLU A 39 -2.15 14.55 9.75
N GLY A 40 -2.56 13.88 10.83
CA GLY A 40 -3.00 12.49 10.81
C GLY A 40 -1.98 11.51 10.23
N ALA A 41 -2.40 10.65 9.30
CA ALA A 41 -1.56 9.60 8.73
C ALA A 41 -0.30 10.13 8.02
N LEU A 42 -0.39 11.29 7.34
CA LEU A 42 0.74 11.92 6.67
C LEU A 42 1.74 12.52 7.66
N GLN A 43 1.27 13.05 8.80
CA GLN A 43 2.14 13.52 9.89
C GLN A 43 2.90 12.35 10.54
N VAL A 44 2.21 11.24 10.82
CA VAL A 44 2.84 10.02 11.38
C VAL A 44 3.87 9.45 10.40
N LEU A 45 3.54 9.46 9.11
CA LEU A 45 4.46 9.02 8.06
C LEU A 45 5.70 9.90 7.98
N ARG A 46 5.54 11.23 8.01
CA ARG A 46 6.66 12.18 8.08
C ARG A 46 7.58 11.87 9.27
N ASN A 47 7.00 11.66 10.45
CA ASN A 47 7.77 11.44 11.68
C ASN A 47 8.56 10.11 11.66
N SER A 48 8.07 9.09 10.95
CA SER A 48 8.70 7.77 10.87
C SER A 48 9.65 7.59 9.68
N HIS A 49 9.42 8.31 8.57
CA HIS A 49 10.15 8.10 7.32
C HIS A 49 10.98 9.31 6.87
N GLY A 50 10.51 10.52 7.18
CA GLY A 50 11.14 11.77 6.76
C GLY A 50 11.09 12.04 5.25
N PRO A 51 11.43 13.27 4.80
CA PRO A 51 11.31 13.70 3.40
C PRO A 51 12.13 12.89 2.38
N ALA A 52 13.30 12.38 2.78
CA ALA A 52 14.16 11.60 1.90
C ALA A 52 13.51 10.31 1.40
N TRP A 53 12.65 9.69 2.22
CA TRP A 53 11.89 8.50 1.83
C TRP A 53 10.93 8.78 0.66
N LEU A 54 10.35 9.99 0.60
CA LEU A 54 9.36 10.33 -0.43
C LEU A 54 9.93 10.23 -1.85
N GLN A 55 11.23 10.51 -2.00
CA GLN A 55 11.93 10.44 -3.26
C GLN A 55 12.06 8.99 -3.77
N SER A 56 12.25 8.03 -2.85
CA SER A 56 12.33 6.61 -3.19
C SER A 56 10.98 5.89 -3.21
N PHE A 57 9.89 6.56 -2.79
CA PHE A 57 8.54 5.98 -2.79
C PHE A 57 8.10 5.50 -4.17
N LYS A 58 7.68 4.24 -4.23
CA LYS A 58 7.09 3.58 -5.39
C LYS A 58 5.84 2.83 -4.93
N PRO A 59 4.63 3.18 -5.42
CA PRO A 59 3.38 2.61 -4.94
C PRO A 59 3.37 1.07 -4.91
N LEU A 60 3.76 0.42 -6.02
CA LEU A 60 3.78 -1.04 -6.11
C LEU A 60 4.81 -1.70 -5.18
N THR A 61 5.97 -1.07 -4.97
CA THR A 61 6.98 -1.59 -4.03
C THR A 61 6.47 -1.53 -2.59
N CYS A 62 5.82 -0.44 -2.21
CA CYS A 62 5.22 -0.29 -0.89
C CYS A 62 4.05 -1.26 -0.70
N ALA A 63 3.14 -1.38 -1.68
CA ALA A 63 2.05 -2.35 -1.65
C ALA A 63 2.54 -3.79 -1.44
N LYS A 64 3.60 -4.20 -2.15
CA LYS A 64 4.25 -5.51 -1.95
C LYS A 64 4.79 -5.66 -0.53
N ALA A 65 5.42 -4.62 0.04
CA ALA A 65 5.94 -4.66 1.40
C ALA A 65 4.83 -4.82 2.46
N ILE A 66 3.67 -4.18 2.25
CA ILE A 66 2.49 -4.29 3.13
C ILE A 66 1.95 -5.73 3.12
N LEU A 67 1.87 -6.33 1.93
CA LEU A 67 1.22 -7.62 1.72
C LEU A 67 2.13 -8.84 1.96
N ARG A 68 3.45 -8.66 1.89
CA ARG A 68 4.43 -9.75 2.04
C ARG A 68 4.29 -10.52 3.37
N PRO A 69 4.13 -9.88 4.54
CA PRO A 69 3.96 -10.61 5.80
C PRO A 69 2.67 -11.43 5.88
N LEU A 70 1.72 -11.17 4.97
CA LEU A 70 0.42 -11.84 4.91
C LEU A 70 0.42 -13.02 3.92
N ASP A 71 1.57 -13.34 3.31
CA ASP A 71 1.69 -14.28 2.20
C ASP A 71 0.74 -13.95 1.04
N ILE A 72 0.62 -12.65 0.73
CA ILE A 72 -0.14 -12.13 -0.39
C ILE A 72 0.81 -11.53 -1.42
N THR A 73 0.55 -11.81 -2.69
CA THR A 73 1.25 -11.24 -3.83
C THR A 73 0.38 -10.20 -4.51
N ILE A 74 1.00 -9.11 -4.97
CA ILE A 74 0.37 -8.10 -5.81
C ILE A 74 1.27 -7.80 -7.01
N ASN A 75 0.74 -7.81 -8.21
CA ASN A 75 1.47 -7.44 -9.43
C ASN A 75 0.58 -6.60 -10.35
N LYS A 76 1.17 -5.58 -10.99
CA LYS A 76 0.50 -4.81 -12.02
C LYS A 76 0.62 -5.55 -13.35
N ARG A 77 -0.49 -5.69 -14.07
CA ARG A 77 -0.55 -6.29 -15.41
C ARG A 77 -0.34 -5.23 -16.48
N ASP A 78 -0.08 -5.69 -17.71
CA ASP A 78 -0.02 -4.82 -18.88
C ASP A 78 -1.34 -4.13 -19.19
N THR A 79 -2.47 -4.72 -18.75
CA THR A 79 -3.82 -4.13 -18.82
C THR A 79 -3.99 -2.91 -17.91
N GLY A 80 -3.08 -2.70 -16.96
CA GLY A 80 -3.18 -1.64 -15.96
C GLY A 80 -3.75 -2.11 -14.62
N GLU A 81 -4.44 -3.25 -14.60
CA GLU A 81 -5.03 -3.84 -13.40
C GLU A 81 -3.97 -4.43 -12.47
N TYR A 82 -4.26 -4.41 -11.17
CA TYR A 82 -3.51 -5.08 -10.14
C TYR A 82 -4.12 -6.45 -9.87
N ARG A 83 -3.31 -7.49 -10.05
CA ARG A 83 -3.62 -8.87 -9.66
C ARG A 83 -3.15 -9.10 -8.23
N VAL A 84 -4.07 -9.46 -7.35
CA VAL A 84 -3.82 -9.81 -5.95
C VAL A 84 -4.12 -11.30 -5.75
N ASN A 85 -3.20 -12.04 -5.12
CA ASN A 85 -3.42 -13.46 -4.86
C ASN A 85 -2.70 -13.93 -3.60
N LEU A 86 -3.14 -15.04 -3.02
CA LEU A 86 -2.32 -15.80 -2.06
C LEU A 86 -0.99 -16.20 -2.74
N LEU A 87 0.11 -16.24 -1.98
CA LEU A 87 1.45 -16.58 -2.48
C LEU A 87 1.47 -17.92 -3.25
N ASN A 88 0.69 -18.89 -2.77
CA ASN A 88 0.52 -20.21 -3.39
C ASN A 88 -0.90 -20.41 -3.96
N GLY A 89 -1.63 -19.32 -4.21
CA GLY A 89 -3.00 -19.37 -4.75
C GLY A 89 -3.03 -19.69 -6.24
N THR A 90 -4.15 -20.23 -6.71
CA THR A 90 -4.42 -20.45 -8.14
C THR A 90 -5.01 -19.19 -8.78
N GLU A 91 -5.29 -19.22 -10.08
CA GLU A 91 -6.02 -18.13 -10.74
C GLU A 91 -7.45 -17.96 -10.21
N ASP A 92 -8.11 -19.05 -9.79
CA ASP A 92 -9.47 -19.01 -9.25
C ASP A 92 -9.58 -18.22 -7.94
N THR A 93 -8.45 -18.05 -7.23
CA THR A 93 -8.38 -17.26 -6.00
C THR A 93 -7.86 -15.84 -6.24
N ALA A 94 -7.51 -15.48 -7.47
CA ALA A 94 -6.98 -14.16 -7.78
C ALA A 94 -8.08 -13.10 -7.83
N SER A 95 -7.78 -11.92 -7.30
CA SER A 95 -8.63 -10.74 -7.42
C SER A 95 -7.96 -9.67 -8.27
N TYR A 96 -8.78 -8.87 -8.97
CA TYR A 96 -8.36 -7.87 -9.92
C TYR A 96 -9.00 -6.52 -9.58
N SER A 97 -8.21 -5.46 -9.59
CA SER A 97 -8.70 -4.09 -9.41
C SER A 97 -7.78 -3.09 -10.13
N GLU A 98 -8.33 -2.01 -10.65
CA GLU A 98 -7.54 -0.91 -11.23
C GLU A 98 -6.92 -0.01 -10.14
N ASP A 99 -7.48 -0.03 -8.93
CA ASP A 99 -7.00 0.75 -7.79
C ASP A 99 -6.02 -0.07 -6.94
N ILE A 100 -4.82 0.48 -6.74
CA ILE A 100 -3.78 -0.14 -5.92
C ILE A 100 -4.13 -0.14 -4.43
N VAL A 101 -4.85 0.87 -3.93
CA VAL A 101 -5.24 0.94 -2.52
C VAL A 101 -6.28 -0.13 -2.22
N GLY A 102 -7.33 -0.21 -3.04
CA GLY A 102 -8.34 -1.27 -3.01
C GLY A 102 -7.71 -2.66 -3.14
N SER A 103 -6.72 -2.82 -4.01
CA SER A 103 -5.98 -4.08 -4.15
C SER A 103 -5.25 -4.51 -2.88
N VAL A 104 -4.61 -3.57 -2.17
CA VAL A 104 -3.99 -3.86 -0.86
C VAL A 104 -5.05 -4.23 0.16
N GLY A 105 -6.17 -3.51 0.20
CA GLY A 105 -7.31 -3.82 1.06
C GLY A 105 -7.87 -5.24 0.82
N THR A 106 -8.07 -5.60 -0.44
CA THR A 106 -8.49 -6.96 -0.84
C THR A 106 -7.49 -8.01 -0.39
N GLY A 107 -6.18 -7.77 -0.57
CA GLY A 107 -5.14 -8.68 -0.11
C GLY A 107 -5.19 -8.94 1.40
N ILE A 108 -5.38 -7.88 2.19
CA ILE A 108 -5.55 -8.00 3.64
C ILE A 108 -6.79 -8.83 3.97
N ALA A 109 -7.93 -8.58 3.31
CA ALA A 109 -9.16 -9.34 3.50
C ALA A 109 -9.00 -10.84 3.14
N MET A 110 -8.28 -11.15 2.06
CA MET A 110 -7.97 -12.53 1.66
C MET A 110 -7.16 -13.27 2.75
N SER A 111 -6.18 -12.59 3.37
CA SER A 111 -5.42 -13.16 4.48
C SER A 111 -6.33 -13.46 5.67
N CYS A 112 -7.17 -12.50 6.07
CA CYS A 112 -8.11 -12.69 7.17
C CYS A 112 -9.06 -13.87 6.93
N HIS A 113 -9.59 -14.01 5.71
CA HIS A 113 -10.49 -15.11 5.36
C HIS A 113 -9.78 -16.47 5.42
N ARG A 114 -8.55 -16.56 4.88
CA ARG A 114 -7.72 -17.77 4.95
C ARG A 114 -7.48 -18.22 6.38
N ASP A 115 -7.17 -17.27 7.27
CA ASP A 115 -6.81 -17.56 8.65
C ASP A 115 -8.03 -18.03 9.47
N GLN A 116 -9.24 -17.50 9.17
CA GLN A 116 -10.50 -18.00 9.75
C GLN A 116 -10.78 -19.47 9.38
N HIS A 117 -10.60 -19.85 8.10
CA HIS A 117 -10.80 -21.23 7.66
C HIS A 117 -9.82 -22.21 8.30
N LYS A 118 -8.56 -21.80 8.51
CA LYS A 118 -7.58 -22.62 9.23
C LYS A 118 -7.98 -22.86 10.69
N ALA A 119 -8.58 -21.86 11.35
CA ALA A 119 -8.97 -21.94 12.76
C ALA A 119 -10.21 -22.80 13.00
N SER A 120 -11.13 -22.91 12.03
CA SER A 120 -12.36 -23.72 12.16
C SER A 120 -12.20 -25.19 11.78
N GLY A 121 -11.06 -25.59 11.21
CA GLY A 121 -10.78 -26.96 10.76
C GLY A 121 -9.85 -27.78 11.67
N ALA A 122 -9.53 -27.27 12.86
CA ALA A 122 -8.68 -27.92 13.88
C ALA A 122 -9.51 -28.23 15.13
#